data_AF-A0AAW9KI55-F1
#
_entry.id   AF-A0AAW9KI55-F1
#
_cell.length_a   1.000
_cell.length_b   1.000
_cell.length_c   1.000
_cell.angle_alpha   90.00
_cell.angle_beta   90.00
_cell.angle_gamma   90.00
#
_symmetry.space_group_name_H-M   'P 1'
#
loop_
_entity.id
_entity.type
_entity.pdbx_description
1 polymer ?
#
loop_
_entity_poly.entity_id
_entity_poly.type
_entity_poly.pdbx_seq_one_letter_code
_entity_poly.pdbx_strand_id
1 'polypeptide(L)'
;MTIYNLKIISSGSNRIELYKVSNYLIRKSGESNNKQGRRGKEELSIDEKVEISKRNRKTTLTNTRNSIIRLIKSNEDMKTFITLTFEKETDYKESKILLNNLFNKLRRKYNNLKYLWVLEFGTKNQRLHYHLLTNIELPKEINFARNKERKSENHKEFERNFSEKYWPYGFVDIRNLDQEENTNIALYVSCYIVKDLLDKQLEGYRVYGYSRKTLDKPTVSKIYDDRSLEELLKEFSNDYELKYTNSYDIGYLDKDNKEHKGIVTYLDLVKKS
;
A
#
# COMPACT_ATOMS: atom_id res chain seq x y z
N MET A 1 -12.86 12.17 27.26
CA MET A 1 -12.34 11.01 26.51
C MET A 1 -13.16 10.86 25.24
N THR A 2 -12.58 11.05 24.05
CA THR A 2 -13.36 10.99 22.80
C THR A 2 -13.46 9.55 22.32
N ILE A 3 -14.68 9.05 22.18
CA ILE A 3 -15.00 7.71 21.66
C ILE A 3 -15.42 7.80 20.19
N TYR A 4 -15.34 6.69 19.48
CA TYR A 4 -15.89 6.54 18.13
C TYR A 4 -16.39 5.11 17.92
N ASN A 5 -17.39 4.98 17.06
CA ASN A 5 -17.89 3.69 16.57
C ASN A 5 -17.90 3.62 15.04
N LEU A 6 -17.57 4.71 14.34
CA LEU A 6 -17.43 4.73 12.89
C LEU A 6 -16.05 5.30 12.50
N LYS A 7 -15.33 4.55 11.68
CA LYS A 7 -14.12 5.01 11.01
C LYS A 7 -14.37 5.02 9.50
N ILE A 8 -14.14 6.17 8.89
CA ILE A 8 -14.28 6.41 7.46
C ILE A 8 -12.89 6.66 6.89
N ILE A 9 -12.53 5.96 5.83
CA ILE A 9 -11.29 6.19 5.10
C ILE A 9 -11.64 6.51 3.65
N SER A 10 -11.35 7.73 3.21
CA SER A 10 -11.53 8.12 1.81
C SER A 10 -10.18 8.10 1.10
N SER A 11 -10.07 7.29 0.06
CA SER A 11 -8.85 7.15 -0.75
C SER A 11 -9.10 7.74 -2.13
N GLY A 12 -8.73 9.01 -2.30
CA GLY A 12 -9.08 9.78 -3.50
C GLY A 12 -10.58 10.01 -3.61
N SER A 13 -11.07 10.21 -4.83
CA SER A 13 -12.50 10.38 -5.09
C SER A 13 -13.25 9.06 -5.31
N ASN A 14 -12.51 7.97 -5.55
CA ASN A 14 -13.08 6.74 -6.11
C ASN A 14 -13.33 5.61 -5.10
N ARG A 15 -12.90 5.73 -3.85
CA ARG A 15 -13.07 4.65 -2.85
C ARG A 15 -13.26 5.18 -1.42
N ILE A 16 -14.26 4.63 -0.74
CA ILE A 16 -14.56 4.87 0.67
C ILE A 16 -14.59 3.52 1.40
N GLU A 17 -13.86 3.43 2.51
CA GLU A 17 -13.90 2.27 3.41
C GLU A 17 -14.56 2.69 4.73
N LEU A 18 -15.62 2.00 5.11
CA LEU A 18 -16.31 2.21 6.39
C LEU A 18 -16.02 1.04 7.33
N TYR A 19 -15.72 1.36 8.58
CA TYR A 19 -15.62 0.40 9.67
C TYR A 19 -16.59 0.86 10.76
N LYS A 20 -17.79 0.27 10.79
CA LYS A 20 -18.81 0.53 11.80
C LYS A 20 -18.72 -0.52 12.90
N VAL A 21 -18.71 -0.07 14.13
CA VAL A 21 -18.56 -0.89 15.34
C VAL A 21 -19.90 -0.92 16.05
N SER A 22 -20.39 -2.12 16.33
CA SER A 22 -21.61 -2.35 17.10
C SER A 22 -21.26 -2.90 18.47
N ASN A 23 -22.02 -2.48 19.49
CA ASN A 23 -21.93 -2.95 20.88
C ASN A 23 -20.56 -2.72 21.55
N TYR A 24 -19.75 -1.80 21.01
CA TYR A 24 -18.40 -1.54 21.50
C TYR A 24 -17.95 -0.11 21.16
N LEU A 25 -17.25 0.54 22.09
CA LEU A 25 -16.77 1.92 21.93
C LEU A 25 -15.25 1.98 21.87
N ILE A 26 -14.71 2.58 20.81
CA ILE A 26 -13.27 2.70 20.64
C ILE A 26 -12.79 4.07 21.12
N ARG A 27 -11.79 4.10 21.99
CA ARG A 27 -11.15 5.34 22.46
C ARG A 27 -10.25 5.93 21.36
N LYS A 28 -10.28 7.26 21.18
CA LYS A 28 -9.39 7.95 20.22
C LYS A 28 -7.94 8.05 20.70
N SER A 29 -7.69 8.10 22.01
CA SER A 29 -6.34 8.17 22.62
C SER A 29 -5.80 6.77 22.94
N GLY A 30 -4.52 6.53 22.62
CA GLY A 30 -3.86 5.22 22.58
C GLY A 30 -3.57 4.53 23.92
N GLU A 31 -4.28 4.85 25.00
CA GLU A 31 -4.19 4.08 26.24
C GLU A 31 -5.03 2.81 26.10
N SER A 32 -4.36 1.74 25.68
CA SER A 32 -4.89 0.38 25.68
C SER A 32 -5.02 -0.10 27.12
N ASN A 33 -6.26 -0.31 27.60
CA ASN A 33 -6.54 -1.05 28.84
C ASN A 33 -6.34 -2.56 28.69
N ASN A 34 -5.89 -3.03 27.52
CA ASN A 34 -5.74 -4.45 27.22
C ASN A 34 -4.60 -5.05 28.05
N LYS A 35 -4.93 -6.04 28.89
CA LYS A 35 -3.97 -6.82 29.70
C LYS A 35 -2.93 -7.54 28.83
N GLN A 36 -3.28 -7.88 27.58
CA GLN A 36 -2.42 -8.55 26.59
C GLN A 36 -1.40 -7.62 25.90
N GLY A 37 -1.05 -6.50 26.53
CA GLY A 37 0.07 -5.66 26.11
C GLY A 37 1.44 -6.34 26.33
N ARG A 38 2.51 -5.60 26.04
CA ARG A 38 3.93 -6.05 26.13
C ARG A 38 4.32 -6.83 27.39
N ARG A 39 3.62 -6.63 28.52
CA ARG A 39 3.86 -7.31 29.81
C ARG A 39 3.39 -8.77 29.87
N GLY A 40 2.51 -9.23 28.98
CA GLY A 40 2.03 -10.63 28.97
C GLY A 40 2.88 -11.62 28.17
N LYS A 41 4.07 -11.22 27.69
CA LYS A 41 4.91 -12.06 26.82
C LYS A 41 5.88 -12.99 27.55
N GLU A 42 6.06 -12.80 28.86
CA GLU A 42 7.06 -13.56 29.64
C GLU A 42 6.63 -15.02 29.87
N GLU A 43 5.33 -15.33 29.92
CA GLU A 43 4.79 -16.68 30.22
C GLU A 43 4.48 -17.54 28.99
N LEU A 44 4.72 -17.06 27.76
CA LEU A 44 4.37 -17.81 26.54
C LEU A 44 5.41 -18.89 26.21
N SER A 45 4.92 -20.07 25.82
CA SER A 45 5.75 -21.16 25.28
C SER A 45 6.44 -20.75 23.97
N ILE A 46 7.49 -21.49 23.59
CA ILE A 46 8.24 -21.24 22.34
C ILE A 46 7.30 -21.35 21.12
N ASP A 47 6.41 -22.34 21.11
CA ASP A 47 5.47 -22.55 20.00
C ASP A 47 4.45 -21.42 19.89
N GLU A 48 3.92 -20.94 21.03
CA GLU A 48 3.04 -19.77 21.05
C GLU A 48 3.76 -18.51 20.56
N LYS A 49 5.03 -18.32 20.93
CA LYS A 49 5.84 -17.19 20.45
C LYS A 49 6.02 -17.25 18.93
N VAL A 50 6.26 -18.44 18.37
CA VAL A 50 6.40 -18.65 16.92
C VAL A 50 5.07 -18.34 16.20
N GLU A 51 3.94 -18.88 16.68
CA GLU A 51 2.64 -18.65 16.06
C GLU A 51 2.18 -17.18 16.16
N ILE A 52 2.44 -16.52 17.30
CA ILE A 52 2.19 -15.09 17.46
C ILE A 52 3.06 -14.28 16.49
N SER A 53 4.33 -14.64 16.31
CA SER A 53 5.22 -13.98 15.34
C SER A 53 4.69 -14.10 13.92
N LYS A 54 4.30 -15.30 13.48
CA LYS A 54 3.70 -15.54 12.15
C LYS A 54 2.41 -14.72 11.96
N ARG A 55 1.52 -14.72 12.96
CA ARG A 55 0.27 -13.93 12.94
C ARG A 55 0.57 -12.43 12.82
N ASN A 56 1.49 -11.91 13.63
CA ASN A 56 1.89 -10.51 13.60
C ASN A 56 2.49 -10.11 12.24
N ARG A 57 3.30 -10.99 11.63
CA ARG A 57 3.87 -10.79 10.29
C ARG A 57 2.75 -10.70 9.24
N LYS A 58 1.80 -11.64 9.25
CA LYS A 58 0.63 -11.63 8.34
C LYS A 58 -0.21 -10.36 8.48
N THR A 59 -0.48 -9.93 9.71
CA THR A 59 -1.21 -8.68 9.99
C THR A 59 -0.45 -7.45 9.47
N THR A 60 0.85 -7.37 9.74
CA THR A 60 1.71 -6.27 9.26
C THR A 60 1.75 -6.20 7.74
N LEU A 61 1.85 -7.35 7.08
CA LEU A 61 1.80 -7.48 5.62
C LEU A 61 0.46 -6.97 5.07
N THR A 62 -0.65 -7.43 5.65
CA THR A 62 -1.99 -7.01 5.23
C THR A 62 -2.19 -5.50 5.41
N ASN A 63 -1.75 -4.95 6.53
CA ASN A 63 -1.81 -3.51 6.80
C ASN A 63 -0.97 -2.68 5.82
N THR A 64 0.23 -3.17 5.50
CA THR A 64 1.13 -2.52 4.53
C THR A 64 0.51 -2.54 3.14
N ARG A 65 0.00 -3.70 2.71
CA ARG A 65 -0.71 -3.88 1.44
C ARG A 65 -1.88 -2.91 1.31
N ASN A 66 -2.75 -2.87 2.33
CA ASN A 66 -3.91 -1.99 2.34
C ASN A 66 -3.51 -0.51 2.33
N SER A 67 -2.45 -0.14 3.05
CA SER A 67 -1.93 1.22 3.05
C SER A 67 -1.46 1.65 1.66
N ILE A 68 -0.76 0.77 0.94
CA ILE A 68 -0.28 1.05 -0.42
C ILE A 68 -1.45 1.14 -1.41
N ILE A 69 -2.44 0.24 -1.30
CA ILE A 69 -3.66 0.32 -2.12
C ILE A 69 -4.35 1.68 -1.92
N ARG A 70 -4.51 2.13 -0.67
CA ARG A 70 -5.11 3.44 -0.36
C ARG A 70 -4.29 4.61 -0.93
N LEU A 71 -2.96 4.55 -0.83
CA LEU A 71 -2.08 5.57 -1.41
C LEU A 71 -2.25 5.63 -2.94
N ILE A 72 -2.23 4.48 -3.63
CA ILE A 72 -2.41 4.43 -5.08
C ILE A 72 -3.80 4.93 -5.48
N LYS A 73 -4.85 4.50 -4.79
CA LYS A 73 -6.22 4.96 -5.05
C LYS A 73 -6.43 6.46 -4.76
N SER A 74 -5.59 7.06 -3.91
CA SER A 74 -5.60 8.50 -3.67
C SER A 74 -4.89 9.30 -4.77
N ASN A 75 -4.18 8.64 -5.69
CA ASN A 75 -3.33 9.27 -6.70
C ASN A 75 -3.54 8.59 -8.06
N GLU A 76 -4.72 8.81 -8.64
CA GLU A 76 -5.13 8.21 -9.92
C GLU A 76 -4.26 8.65 -11.10
N ASP A 77 -3.53 9.76 -10.97
CA ASP A 77 -2.56 10.25 -11.94
C ASP A 77 -1.29 9.37 -12.05
N MET A 78 -1.05 8.50 -11.05
CA MET A 78 0.13 7.65 -11.02
C MET A 78 -0.04 6.39 -11.89
N LYS A 79 0.29 6.52 -13.17
CA LYS A 79 0.04 5.50 -14.21
C LYS A 79 1.31 4.94 -14.84
N THR A 80 2.45 5.58 -14.61
CA THR A 80 3.73 5.17 -15.18
C THR A 80 4.45 4.22 -14.24
N PHE A 81 4.59 2.97 -14.68
CA PHE A 81 5.28 1.92 -13.96
C PHE A 81 6.69 1.76 -14.49
N ILE A 82 7.68 1.80 -13.60
CA ILE A 82 9.09 1.68 -13.94
C ILE A 82 9.70 0.57 -13.10
N THR A 83 10.28 -0.43 -13.74
CA THR A 83 11.12 -1.44 -13.05
C THR A 83 12.58 -1.09 -13.27
N LEU A 84 13.30 -0.90 -12.18
CA LEU A 84 14.74 -0.69 -12.17
C LEU A 84 15.40 -1.97 -11.67
N THR A 85 16.26 -2.57 -12.48
CA THR A 85 16.97 -3.81 -12.12
C THR A 85 18.45 -3.52 -12.03
N PHE A 86 19.12 -3.92 -10.95
CA PHE A 86 20.58 -3.84 -10.91
C PHE A 86 21.21 -4.83 -11.87
N GLU A 87 22.31 -4.45 -12.52
CA GLU A 87 23.09 -5.37 -13.35
C GLU A 87 23.88 -6.36 -12.50
N LYS A 88 24.39 -5.92 -11.37
CA LYS A 88 25.19 -6.72 -10.43
C LYS A 88 24.46 -6.91 -9.11
N GLU A 89 24.90 -7.85 -8.31
CA GLU A 89 24.48 -7.91 -6.90
C GLU A 89 24.88 -6.60 -6.21
N THR A 90 24.02 -6.09 -5.33
CA THR A 90 24.24 -4.79 -4.69
C THR A 90 23.66 -4.85 -3.29
N ASP A 91 24.40 -4.30 -2.32
CA ASP A 91 23.91 -4.22 -0.95
C ASP A 91 22.66 -3.35 -0.84
N TYR A 92 21.79 -3.70 0.10
CA TYR A 92 20.55 -2.98 0.34
C TYR A 92 20.78 -1.49 0.65
N LYS A 93 21.76 -1.14 1.50
CA LYS A 93 21.99 0.25 1.91
C LYS A 93 22.49 1.08 0.74
N GLU A 94 23.43 0.52 -0.03
CA GLU A 94 23.94 1.14 -1.25
C GLU A 94 22.81 1.35 -2.27
N SER A 95 22.01 0.31 -2.53
CA SER A 95 20.91 0.38 -3.50
C SER A 95 19.94 1.54 -3.24
N LYS A 96 19.71 1.87 -1.96
CA LYS A 96 18.86 3.00 -1.55
C LYS A 96 19.49 4.36 -1.80
N ILE A 97 20.80 4.49 -1.63
CA ILE A 97 21.52 5.72 -1.96
C ILE A 97 21.36 5.98 -3.46
N LEU A 98 21.54 4.95 -4.29
CA LEU A 98 21.39 5.02 -5.73
C LEU A 98 19.96 5.35 -6.16
N LEU A 99 18.95 4.73 -5.51
CA LEU A 99 17.54 5.07 -5.71
C LEU A 99 17.24 6.54 -5.36
N ASN A 100 17.78 7.04 -4.24
CA ASN A 100 17.60 8.43 -3.84
C ASN A 100 18.23 9.40 -4.85
N ASN A 101 19.38 9.04 -5.44
CA ASN A 101 20.01 9.82 -6.50
C ASN A 101 19.13 9.91 -7.75
N LEU A 102 18.49 8.79 -8.15
CA LEU A 102 17.49 8.80 -9.22
C LEU A 102 16.36 9.77 -8.89
N PHE A 103 15.76 9.71 -7.70
CA PHE A 103 14.68 10.62 -7.35
C PHE A 103 15.13 12.08 -7.23
N ASN A 104 16.36 12.35 -6.81
CA ASN A 104 16.94 13.70 -6.81
C ASN A 104 17.01 14.26 -8.24
N LYS A 105 17.46 13.46 -9.21
CA LYS A 105 17.49 13.85 -10.62
C LYS A 105 16.08 14.03 -11.19
N LEU A 106 15.15 13.13 -10.89
CA LEU A 106 13.77 13.23 -11.36
C LEU A 106 13.05 14.46 -10.80
N ARG A 107 13.22 14.78 -9.52
CA ARG A 107 12.63 15.98 -8.89
C ARG A 107 13.09 17.30 -9.50
N ARG A 108 14.29 17.35 -10.09
CA ARG A 108 14.78 18.54 -10.79
C ARG A 108 14.10 18.73 -12.15
N LYS A 109 13.63 17.65 -12.78
CA LYS A 109 12.97 17.68 -14.09
C LYS A 109 11.46 17.79 -13.97
N TYR A 110 10.85 17.03 -13.05
CA TYR A 110 9.41 16.90 -12.93
C TYR A 110 8.93 17.65 -11.68
N ASN A 111 8.18 18.72 -11.88
CA ASN A 111 7.53 19.43 -10.78
C ASN A 111 6.47 18.54 -10.13
N ASN A 112 6.28 18.67 -8.82
CA ASN A 112 5.31 17.88 -8.05
C ASN A 112 5.39 16.35 -8.27
N LEU A 113 6.61 15.81 -8.49
CA LEU A 113 6.81 14.38 -8.73
C LEU A 113 6.19 13.54 -7.60
N LYS A 114 5.21 12.71 -7.96
CA LYS A 114 4.66 11.67 -7.11
C LYS A 114 5.32 10.34 -7.44
N TYR A 115 5.71 9.59 -6.43
CA TYR A 115 6.22 8.24 -6.61
C TYR A 115 5.88 7.35 -5.43
N LEU A 116 5.73 6.06 -5.72
CA LEU A 116 5.75 4.97 -4.77
C LEU A 116 6.74 3.94 -5.31
N TRP A 117 7.60 3.40 -4.45
CA TRP A 117 8.53 2.34 -4.81
C TRP A 117 8.36 1.14 -3.88
N VAL A 118 8.61 -0.04 -4.44
CA VAL A 118 8.68 -1.33 -3.77
C VAL A 118 10.00 -1.98 -4.16
N LEU A 119 10.69 -2.59 -3.20
CA LEU A 119 11.93 -3.31 -3.42
C LEU A 119 11.64 -4.81 -3.49
N GLU A 120 11.91 -5.41 -4.65
CA GLU A 120 11.85 -6.86 -4.90
C GLU A 120 13.24 -7.49 -4.97
N PHE A 121 13.35 -8.71 -4.44
CA PHE A 121 14.53 -9.57 -4.64
C PHE A 121 14.25 -10.56 -5.77
N GLY A 122 14.98 -10.43 -6.88
CA GLY A 122 14.72 -11.21 -8.09
C GLY A 122 15.00 -12.69 -7.90
N THR A 123 14.00 -13.55 -8.01
CA THR A 123 14.14 -14.99 -7.72
C THR A 123 15.08 -15.74 -8.67
N LYS A 124 15.23 -15.28 -9.92
CA LYS A 124 16.07 -15.94 -10.94
C LYS A 124 17.55 -15.58 -10.86
N ASN A 125 17.84 -14.29 -10.65
CA ASN A 125 19.20 -13.76 -10.75
C ASN A 125 19.74 -13.23 -9.41
N GLN A 126 18.92 -13.25 -8.35
CA GLN A 126 19.25 -12.74 -7.01
C GLN A 126 19.70 -11.28 -7.01
N ARG A 127 19.12 -10.48 -7.91
CA ARG A 127 19.42 -9.04 -8.05
C ARG A 127 18.28 -8.23 -7.44
N LEU A 128 18.62 -7.06 -6.91
CA LEU A 128 17.61 -6.13 -6.40
C LEU A 128 16.86 -5.49 -7.58
N HIS A 129 15.55 -5.36 -7.41
CA HIS A 129 14.66 -4.66 -8.32
C HIS A 129 13.88 -3.60 -7.55
N TYR A 130 13.77 -2.40 -8.11
CA TYR A 130 12.82 -1.41 -7.62
C TYR A 130 11.66 -1.30 -8.61
N HIS A 131 10.44 -1.54 -8.12
CA HIS A 131 9.20 -1.26 -8.84
C HIS A 131 8.67 0.09 -8.41
N LEU A 132 8.63 1.02 -9.34
CA LEU A 132 8.17 2.39 -9.13
C LEU A 132 6.83 2.57 -9.82
N LEU A 133 5.90 3.20 -9.12
CA LEU A 133 4.72 3.80 -9.71
C LEU A 133 4.87 5.32 -9.59
N THR A 134 4.69 6.06 -10.68
CA THR A 134 4.91 7.51 -10.73
C THR A 134 3.84 8.22 -11.55
N ASN A 135 3.72 9.54 -11.36
CA ASN A 135 2.89 10.41 -12.20
C ASN A 135 3.66 11.06 -13.36
N ILE A 136 4.79 10.46 -13.78
CA ILE A 136 5.54 10.96 -14.93
C ILE A 136 4.73 10.69 -16.19
N GLU A 137 4.35 11.73 -16.92
CA GLU A 137 3.68 11.59 -18.21
C GLU A 137 4.66 11.02 -19.25
N LEU A 138 4.22 9.97 -19.93
CA LEU A 138 4.96 9.34 -21.02
C LEU A 138 4.59 9.99 -22.37
N PRO A 139 5.54 10.11 -23.32
CA PRO A 139 5.26 10.69 -24.62
C PRO A 139 4.20 9.90 -25.38
N LYS A 140 3.18 10.58 -25.94
CA LYS A 140 2.02 9.95 -26.58
C LYS A 140 2.34 9.35 -27.94
N GLU A 141 3.41 9.85 -28.58
CA GLU A 141 3.93 9.41 -29.86
C GLU A 141 4.67 8.05 -29.79
N ILE A 142 5.03 7.61 -28.58
CA ILE A 142 5.68 6.30 -28.36
C ILE A 142 4.62 5.29 -27.95
N ASN A 143 4.51 4.21 -28.73
CA ASN A 143 3.72 3.06 -28.33
C ASN A 143 4.48 2.23 -27.28
N PHE A 144 4.16 2.45 -26.01
CA PHE A 144 4.69 1.68 -24.89
C PHE A 144 4.06 0.29 -24.88
N ALA A 145 4.91 -0.73 -24.96
CA ALA A 145 4.47 -2.12 -25.01
C ALA A 145 3.84 -2.52 -23.67
N ARG A 146 2.73 -3.26 -23.73
CA ARG A 146 2.11 -3.86 -22.54
C ARG A 146 2.92 -5.05 -22.04
N ASN A 147 2.49 -5.63 -20.91
CA ASN A 147 3.11 -6.83 -20.38
C ASN A 147 3.17 -7.97 -21.42
N LYS A 148 4.36 -8.57 -21.61
CA LYS A 148 4.65 -9.63 -22.59
C LYS A 148 4.58 -9.23 -24.07
N GLU A 149 4.43 -7.95 -24.39
CA GLU A 149 4.48 -7.48 -25.77
C GLU A 149 5.91 -7.12 -26.19
N ARG A 150 6.17 -7.19 -27.50
CA ARG A 150 7.46 -6.79 -28.07
C ARG A 150 7.56 -5.27 -28.10
N LYS A 151 8.63 -4.72 -27.50
CA LYS A 151 8.92 -3.28 -27.52
C LYS A 151 9.30 -2.80 -28.93
N SER A 152 8.71 -1.68 -29.34
CA SER A 152 9.14 -0.91 -30.52
C SER A 152 10.55 -0.34 -30.31
N GLU A 153 11.23 0.08 -31.39
CA GLU A 153 12.57 0.64 -31.26
C GLU A 153 12.55 1.99 -30.53
N ASN A 154 11.56 2.85 -30.79
CA ASN A 154 11.37 4.11 -30.07
C ASN A 154 11.19 3.91 -28.56
N HIS A 155 10.47 2.85 -28.16
CA HIS A 155 10.31 2.52 -26.75
C HIS A 155 11.65 2.09 -26.13
N LYS A 156 12.41 1.21 -26.78
CA LYS A 156 13.74 0.81 -26.29
C LYS A 156 14.70 2.00 -26.21
N GLU A 157 14.67 2.89 -27.19
CA GLU A 157 15.46 4.11 -27.18
C GLU A 157 15.10 5.02 -26.00
N PHE A 158 13.82 5.18 -25.72
CA PHE A 158 13.36 5.92 -24.54
C PHE A 158 13.89 5.32 -23.23
N GLU A 159 13.86 3.98 -23.09
CA GLU A 159 14.39 3.30 -21.91
C GLU A 159 15.91 3.42 -21.79
N ARG A 160 16.66 3.34 -22.90
CA ARG A 160 18.11 3.58 -22.92
C ARG A 160 18.44 5.00 -22.45
N ASN A 161 17.77 6.00 -23.04
CA ASN A 161 17.94 7.40 -22.66
C ASN A 161 17.56 7.66 -21.19
N PHE A 162 16.51 7.00 -20.69
CA PHE A 162 16.14 7.08 -19.28
C PHE A 162 17.22 6.44 -18.40
N SER A 163 17.72 5.27 -18.77
CA SER A 163 18.77 4.54 -18.04
C SER A 163 20.05 5.37 -17.93
N GLU A 164 20.59 5.86 -19.06
CA GLU A 164 21.80 6.68 -19.09
C GLU A 164 21.71 7.91 -18.19
N LYS A 165 20.53 8.56 -18.17
CA LYS A 165 20.33 9.80 -17.41
C LYS A 165 20.06 9.55 -15.93
N TYR A 166 19.21 8.57 -15.61
CA TYR A 166 18.62 8.40 -14.28
C TYR A 166 19.06 7.12 -13.56
N TRP A 167 19.34 6.03 -14.29
CA TRP A 167 19.62 4.71 -13.71
C TRP A 167 20.78 3.96 -14.42
N PRO A 168 22.02 4.46 -14.35
CA PRO A 168 23.16 3.83 -15.02
C PRO A 168 23.67 2.54 -14.33
N TYR A 169 22.88 1.96 -13.42
CA TYR A 169 23.28 0.83 -12.56
C TYR A 169 22.70 -0.51 -13.03
N GLY A 170 21.99 -0.51 -14.17
CA GLY A 170 21.48 -1.72 -14.80
C GLY A 170 20.36 -1.44 -15.80
N PHE A 171 19.28 -2.20 -15.69
CA PHE A 171 18.21 -2.24 -16.68
C PHE A 171 16.98 -1.45 -16.23
N VAL A 172 16.28 -0.89 -17.21
CA VAL A 172 15.05 -0.12 -17.03
C VAL A 172 13.95 -0.72 -17.90
N ASP A 173 12.78 -0.96 -17.31
CA ASP A 173 11.54 -1.33 -18.01
C ASP A 173 10.45 -0.31 -17.67
N ILE A 174 9.86 0.35 -18.66
CA ILE A 174 8.85 1.41 -18.49
C ILE A 174 7.55 0.99 -19.16
N ARG A 175 6.44 1.13 -18.44
CA ARG A 175 5.11 0.79 -18.94
C ARG A 175 4.08 1.84 -18.53
N ASN A 176 3.08 2.01 -19.40
CA ASN A 176 1.90 2.78 -19.09
C ASN A 176 0.77 1.84 -18.66
N LEU A 177 0.35 1.91 -17.40
CA LEU A 177 -0.67 1.01 -16.87
C LEU A 177 -2.09 1.36 -17.31
N ASP A 178 -2.33 2.56 -17.83
CA ASP A 178 -3.62 2.93 -18.43
C ASP A 178 -3.94 2.11 -19.68
N GLN A 179 -2.90 1.68 -20.39
CA GLN A 179 -3.06 0.91 -21.60
C GLN A 179 -3.34 -0.56 -21.30
N GLU A 180 -3.15 -1.03 -20.07
CA GLU A 180 -3.41 -2.44 -19.70
C GLU A 180 -4.92 -2.66 -19.48
N GLU A 181 -5.51 -3.66 -20.16
CA GLU A 181 -6.99 -3.87 -20.21
C GLU A 181 -7.64 -4.29 -18.88
N ASN A 182 -6.86 -4.50 -17.82
CA ASN A 182 -7.36 -5.14 -16.59
C ASN A 182 -6.71 -4.62 -15.30
N THR A 183 -6.19 -3.39 -15.30
CA THR A 183 -5.30 -2.92 -14.22
C THR A 183 -6.07 -2.24 -13.10
N ASN A 184 -6.48 -3.04 -12.13
CA ASN A 184 -6.42 -2.56 -10.76
C ASN A 184 -4.93 -2.34 -10.41
N ILE A 185 -4.38 -1.17 -10.78
CA ILE A 185 -2.97 -0.78 -10.56
C ILE A 185 -2.55 -1.03 -9.11
N ALA A 186 -3.46 -0.73 -8.19
CA ALA A 186 -3.25 -0.96 -6.77
C ALA A 186 -3.04 -2.46 -6.45
N LEU A 187 -3.84 -3.34 -7.06
CA LEU A 187 -3.65 -4.79 -6.93
C LEU A 187 -2.34 -5.24 -7.58
N TYR A 188 -2.04 -4.75 -8.78
CA TYR A 188 -0.81 -5.06 -9.51
C TYR A 188 0.46 -4.74 -8.69
N VAL A 189 0.56 -3.51 -8.19
CA VAL A 189 1.68 -3.08 -7.34
C VAL A 189 1.69 -3.85 -6.02
N SER A 190 0.51 -4.17 -5.46
CA SER A 190 0.40 -4.94 -4.21
C SER A 190 1.00 -6.34 -4.28
N CYS A 191 1.05 -6.95 -5.47
CA CYS A 191 1.63 -8.29 -5.66
C CYS A 191 3.13 -8.30 -5.41
N TYR A 192 3.85 -7.24 -5.80
CA TYR A 192 5.29 -7.10 -5.55
C TYR A 192 5.58 -7.06 -4.04
N ILE A 193 4.85 -6.21 -3.31
CA ILE A 193 4.96 -6.09 -1.85
C ILE A 193 4.76 -7.43 -1.13
N VAL A 194 3.77 -8.22 -1.57
CA VAL A 194 3.48 -9.52 -0.94
C VAL A 194 4.62 -10.51 -1.17
N LYS A 195 5.21 -10.54 -2.36
CA LYS A 195 6.38 -11.39 -2.63
C LYS A 195 7.56 -11.00 -1.74
N ASP A 196 7.82 -9.70 -1.64
CA ASP A 196 9.03 -9.18 -0.99
C ASP A 196 8.98 -9.29 0.53
N LEU A 197 7.80 -9.07 1.11
CA LEU A 197 7.59 -9.24 2.56
C LEU A 197 7.61 -10.70 3.01
N LEU A 198 7.55 -11.65 2.08
CA LEU A 198 7.77 -13.08 2.36
C LEU A 198 9.25 -13.46 2.23
N ASP A 199 10.08 -12.61 1.62
CA ASP A 199 11.52 -12.86 1.51
C ASP A 199 12.21 -12.66 2.86
N LYS A 200 13.03 -13.63 3.26
CA LYS A 200 13.83 -13.56 4.49
C LYS A 200 15.05 -12.66 4.33
N GLN A 201 15.56 -12.46 3.11
CA GLN A 201 16.74 -11.62 2.85
C GLN A 201 16.46 -10.14 3.08
N LEU A 202 15.19 -9.73 2.97
CA LEU A 202 14.74 -8.36 3.19
C LEU A 202 14.17 -8.14 4.60
N GLU A 203 14.35 -9.09 5.52
CA GLU A 203 13.84 -8.98 6.89
C GLU A 203 14.54 -7.85 7.66
N GLY A 204 13.75 -7.04 8.38
CA GLY A 204 14.24 -5.85 9.09
C GLY A 204 14.46 -4.62 8.20
N TYR A 205 14.37 -4.77 6.89
CA TYR A 205 14.53 -3.69 5.93
C TYR A 205 13.20 -3.08 5.50
N ARG A 206 13.19 -1.76 5.28
CA ARG A 206 12.05 -1.07 4.67
C ARG A 206 11.98 -1.38 3.18
N VAL A 207 11.02 -2.21 2.78
CA VAL A 207 10.83 -2.70 1.39
C VAL A 207 9.93 -1.83 0.52
N TYR A 208 9.40 -0.71 1.02
CA TYR A 208 8.64 0.22 0.19
C TYR A 208 8.80 1.67 0.67
N GLY A 209 8.55 2.63 -0.19
CA GLY A 209 8.53 4.04 0.14
C GLY A 209 7.78 4.88 -0.87
N TYR A 210 7.62 6.17 -0.59
CA TYR A 210 6.84 7.06 -1.44
C TYR A 210 7.21 8.53 -1.19
N SER A 211 6.82 9.42 -2.10
CA SER A 211 7.04 10.86 -1.98
C SER A 211 6.13 11.48 -0.91
N ARG A 212 6.69 11.80 0.26
CA ARG A 212 5.90 12.24 1.43
C ARG A 212 5.17 13.57 1.27
N LYS A 213 5.69 14.47 0.43
CA LYS A 213 5.19 15.86 0.29
C LYS A 213 4.18 16.02 -0.84
N THR A 214 4.29 15.22 -1.89
CA THR A 214 3.55 15.38 -3.14
C THR A 214 2.47 14.33 -3.33
N LEU A 215 2.60 13.16 -2.68
CA LEU A 215 1.65 12.07 -2.79
C LEU A 215 0.47 12.30 -1.84
N ASP A 216 -0.74 12.28 -2.40
CA ASP A 216 -1.97 12.48 -1.67
C ASP A 216 -2.22 11.28 -0.74
N LYS A 217 -2.57 11.56 0.51
CA LYS A 217 -2.82 10.53 1.51
C LYS A 217 -4.32 10.34 1.69
N PRO A 218 -4.76 9.11 1.99
CA PRO A 218 -6.16 8.90 2.34
C PRO A 218 -6.52 9.73 3.57
N THR A 219 -7.71 10.32 3.55
CA THR A 219 -8.27 11.00 4.73
C THR A 219 -8.88 9.97 5.65
N VAL A 220 -8.72 10.15 6.96
CA VAL A 220 -9.27 9.25 7.97
C VAL A 220 -10.10 10.06 8.95
N SER A 221 -11.40 9.80 8.97
CA SER A 221 -12.32 10.35 9.96
C SER A 221 -12.71 9.27 10.97
N LYS A 222 -12.81 9.67 12.23
CA LYS A 222 -13.26 8.81 13.33
C LYS A 222 -14.33 9.56 14.10
N ILE A 223 -15.57 9.11 14.00
CA ILE A 223 -16.73 9.78 14.60
C ILE A 223 -17.58 8.79 15.37
N TYR A 224 -18.33 9.33 16.31
CA TYR A 224 -19.48 8.63 16.86
C TYR A 224 -20.66 8.90 15.93
N ASP A 225 -21.37 7.85 15.57
CA ASP A 225 -22.45 7.87 14.61
C ASP A 225 -23.49 6.84 15.10
N ASP A 226 -24.72 7.27 15.36
CA ASP A 226 -25.81 6.47 15.90
C ASP A 226 -26.70 5.83 14.83
N ARG A 227 -26.52 6.23 13.57
CA ARG A 227 -27.28 5.72 12.43
C ARG A 227 -27.06 4.22 12.21
N SER A 228 -28.07 3.58 11.65
CA SER A 228 -28.01 2.19 11.19
C SER A 228 -27.05 2.04 10.00
N LEU A 229 -26.69 0.80 9.66
CA LEU A 229 -25.88 0.54 8.47
C LEU A 229 -26.61 0.93 7.18
N GLU A 230 -27.91 0.70 7.10
CA GLU A 230 -28.75 1.05 5.96
C GLU A 230 -28.83 2.57 5.77
N GLU A 231 -28.98 3.32 6.86
CA GLU A 231 -28.97 4.79 6.83
C GLU A 231 -27.61 5.34 6.40
N LEU A 232 -26.52 4.75 6.91
CA LEU A 232 -25.17 5.13 6.53
C LEU A 232 -24.90 4.83 5.05
N LEU A 233 -25.34 3.68 4.53
CA LEU A 233 -25.17 3.33 3.12
C LEU A 233 -25.97 4.25 2.20
N LYS A 234 -27.16 4.71 2.60
CA LYS A 234 -27.96 5.68 1.84
C LYS A 234 -27.24 7.03 1.65
N GLU A 235 -26.41 7.45 2.60
CA GLU A 235 -25.61 8.69 2.46
C GLU A 235 -24.68 8.62 1.24
N PHE A 236 -24.09 7.46 0.99
CA PHE A 236 -23.13 7.26 -0.10
C PHE A 236 -23.76 6.71 -1.38
N SER A 237 -25.02 6.25 -1.34
CA SER A 237 -25.62 5.47 -2.41
C SER A 237 -25.84 6.23 -3.71
N ASN A 238 -25.79 7.56 -3.70
CA ASN A 238 -25.89 8.37 -4.93
C ASN A 238 -24.63 8.21 -5.78
N ASP A 239 -23.46 8.43 -5.17
CA ASP A 239 -22.16 8.50 -5.86
C ASP A 239 -21.38 7.17 -5.82
N TYR A 240 -21.67 6.31 -4.85
CA TYR A 240 -20.93 5.08 -4.60
C TYR A 240 -21.83 3.85 -4.65
N GLU A 241 -21.23 2.72 -5.01
CA GLU A 241 -21.80 1.38 -4.93
C GLU A 241 -21.02 0.52 -3.93
N LEU A 242 -21.73 -0.32 -3.19
CA LEU A 242 -21.11 -1.28 -2.27
C LEU A 242 -20.51 -2.43 -3.08
N LYS A 243 -19.18 -2.57 -3.08
CA LYS A 243 -18.47 -3.65 -3.77
C LYS A 243 -18.21 -4.86 -2.90
N TYR A 244 -18.00 -4.64 -1.60
CA TYR A 244 -17.68 -5.73 -0.69
C TYR A 244 -18.08 -5.37 0.74
N THR A 245 -18.49 -6.38 1.50
CA THR A 245 -18.77 -6.27 2.93
C THR A 245 -18.21 -7.48 3.67
N ASN A 246 -17.79 -7.28 4.91
CA ASN A 246 -17.38 -8.35 5.81
C ASN A 246 -17.62 -7.93 7.26
N SER A 247 -17.82 -8.90 8.15
CA SER A 247 -17.95 -8.65 9.58
C SER A 247 -17.03 -9.54 10.39
N TYR A 248 -16.48 -9.01 11.48
CA TYR A 248 -15.62 -9.77 12.38
C TYR A 248 -15.74 -9.30 13.82
N ASP A 249 -15.57 -10.23 14.75
CA ASP A 249 -15.62 -9.95 16.18
C ASP A 249 -14.38 -9.20 16.65
N ILE A 250 -14.58 -8.27 17.58
CA ILE A 250 -13.53 -7.58 18.32
C ILE A 250 -13.81 -7.69 19.81
N GLY A 251 -12.76 -7.60 20.62
CA GLY A 251 -12.92 -7.53 22.06
C GLY A 251 -11.62 -7.48 22.82
N TYR A 252 -11.72 -7.25 24.12
CA TYR A 252 -10.62 -7.32 25.07
C TYR A 252 -11.12 -7.67 26.47
N LEU A 253 -10.22 -8.19 27.29
CA LEU A 253 -10.41 -8.28 28.74
C LEU A 253 -9.80 -7.03 29.38
N ASP A 254 -10.57 -6.36 30.22
CA ASP A 254 -10.04 -5.25 31.01
C ASP A 254 -9.22 -5.74 32.22
N LYS A 255 -8.81 -4.81 33.08
CA LYS A 255 -7.97 -5.10 34.25
C LYS A 255 -8.70 -6.00 35.25
N ASP A 256 -10.02 -5.94 35.28
CA ASP A 256 -10.92 -6.67 36.18
C ASP A 256 -11.42 -7.99 35.55
N ASN A 257 -10.80 -8.42 34.45
CA ASN A 257 -11.18 -9.59 33.65
C ASN A 257 -12.61 -9.51 33.09
N LYS A 258 -13.21 -8.31 33.02
CA LYS A 258 -14.49 -8.13 32.36
C LYS A 258 -14.28 -8.14 30.85
N GLU A 259 -15.10 -8.94 30.18
CA GLU A 259 -15.04 -9.11 28.74
C GLU A 259 -15.85 -8.02 28.03
N HIS A 260 -15.19 -7.33 27.08
CA HIS A 260 -15.81 -6.35 26.20
C HIS A 260 -15.81 -6.93 24.79
N LYS A 261 -17.00 -7.22 24.23
CA LYS A 261 -17.18 -7.74 22.86
C LYS A 261 -17.86 -6.71 21.99
N GLY A 262 -17.50 -6.70 20.72
CA GLY A 262 -18.15 -5.93 19.67
C GLY A 262 -18.00 -6.61 18.33
N ILE A 263 -18.72 -6.08 17.35
CA ILE A 263 -18.62 -6.53 15.96
C ILE A 263 -18.21 -5.33 15.12
N VAL A 264 -17.22 -5.52 14.26
CA VAL A 264 -16.88 -4.55 13.21
C VAL A 264 -17.50 -5.02 11.91
N THR A 265 -18.33 -4.17 11.32
CA THR A 265 -18.79 -4.32 9.94
C THR A 265 -17.93 -3.43 9.04
N TYR A 266 -17.24 -4.05 8.09
CA TYR A 266 -16.44 -3.41 7.05
C TYR A 266 -17.27 -3.30 5.77
N LEU A 267 -17.30 -2.11 5.17
CA LEU A 267 -17.94 -1.82 3.90
C LEU A 267 -16.92 -1.17 2.95
N ASP A 268 -16.80 -1.70 1.73
CA ASP A 268 -15.95 -1.17 0.67
C ASP A 268 -16.83 -0.57 -0.43
N LEU A 269 -16.86 0.75 -0.50
CA LEU A 269 -17.65 1.55 -1.43
C LEU A 269 -16.76 2.07 -2.54
N VAL A 270 -17.15 1.85 -3.79
CA VAL A 270 -16.43 2.34 -4.98
C VAL A 270 -17.33 3.30 -5.73
N LYS A 271 -16.77 4.37 -6.26
CA LYS A 271 -17.52 5.37 -7.03
C LYS A 271 -18.14 4.69 -8.26
N LYS A 272 -19.40 5.01 -8.54
CA LYS A 272 -20.09 4.51 -9.73
C LYS A 272 -19.41 5.04 -10.99
N SER A 273 -19.28 4.16 -12.00
CA SER A 273 -18.81 4.52 -13.34
C SER A 273 -19.83 5.33 -14.11
#